data_AF-A0A192H193-F1
#
_entry.id   AF-A0A192H193-F1
#
_cell.length_a   1.000
_cell.length_b   1.000
_cell.length_c   1.000
_cell.angle_alpha   90.00
_cell.angle_beta   90.00
_cell.angle_gamma   90.00
#
_symmetry.space_group_name_H-M   'P 1'
#
loop_
_entity.id
_entity.type
_entity.pdbx_description
1 polymer ?
#
loop_
_entity_poly.entity_id
_entity_poly.type
_entity_poly.pdbx_seq_one_letter_code
_entity_poly.pdbx_strand_id
1 'polypeptide(L)'
;MLLDDGKTIKNIIAAKIVKVAYPKVIAQDELGELITINTSEKQQDDPLFWESLKNILHAQLWVPVGRHFHQLLALDWIAPVAE
;
A
#
# COMPACT_ATOMS: atom_id res chain seq x y z
N MET A 1 -18.38 -8.56 -8.95
CA MET A 1 -17.70 -7.66 -9.90
C MET A 1 -18.20 -6.26 -9.55
N LEU A 2 -17.40 -5.46 -8.85
CA LEU A 2 -17.82 -4.11 -8.46
C LEU A 2 -17.25 -3.14 -9.49
N LEU A 3 -18.12 -2.71 -10.40
CA LEU A 3 -17.90 -1.56 -11.27
C LEU A 3 -18.33 -0.34 -10.44
N ASP A 4 -17.42 0.59 -10.21
CA ASP A 4 -17.78 1.89 -9.64
C ASP A 4 -17.11 3.01 -10.44
N ASP A 5 -17.89 3.56 -11.37
CA ASP A 5 -17.58 4.72 -12.18
C ASP A 5 -17.74 5.99 -11.32
N GLY A 6 -16.76 6.25 -10.44
CA GLY A 6 -16.77 7.39 -9.52
C GLY A 6 -15.46 8.17 -9.57
N LYS A 7 -15.48 9.36 -10.18
CA LYS A 7 -14.36 10.31 -10.31
C LYS A 7 -13.83 10.82 -8.94
N THR A 8 -13.18 10.00 -8.11
CA THR A 8 -12.54 10.53 -6.88
C THR A 8 -11.28 9.78 -6.43
N ILE A 9 -10.76 8.81 -7.19
CA ILE A 9 -9.53 8.09 -6.81
C ILE A 9 -8.56 7.98 -7.99
N LYS A 10 -8.03 9.12 -8.48
CA LYS A 10 -6.95 9.10 -9.49
C LYS A 10 -5.57 8.81 -8.90
N ASN A 11 -5.46 8.77 -7.57
CA ASN A 11 -4.18 8.82 -6.86
C ASN A 11 -3.88 7.59 -5.99
N ILE A 12 -4.61 6.49 -6.19
CA ILE A 12 -4.35 5.21 -5.54
C ILE A 12 -4.09 4.18 -6.63
N ILE A 13 -3.05 3.38 -6.45
CA ILE A 13 -2.73 2.23 -7.30
C ILE A 13 -2.72 0.96 -6.45
N ALA A 14 -3.11 -0.16 -7.04
CA ALA A 14 -2.90 -1.46 -6.41
C ALA A 14 -1.44 -1.87 -6.62
N ALA A 15 -0.76 -2.29 -5.55
CA ALA A 15 0.59 -2.82 -5.65
C ALA A 15 0.77 -4.02 -4.72
N LYS A 16 1.53 -5.01 -5.17
CA LYS A 16 1.89 -6.19 -4.39
C LYS A 16 3.21 -5.94 -3.66
N ILE A 17 3.26 -6.14 -2.35
CA ILE A 17 4.53 -6.07 -1.63
C ILE A 17 5.40 -7.25 -2.08
N VAL A 18 6.60 -6.96 -2.59
CA VAL A 18 7.56 -7.96 -3.07
C VAL A 18 8.80 -8.04 -2.20
N LYS A 19 9.07 -7.01 -1.39
CA LYS A 19 10.20 -7.00 -0.44
C LYS A 19 9.95 -6.08 0.74
N VAL A 20 10.25 -6.56 1.94
CA VAL A 20 10.25 -5.78 3.19
C VAL A 20 11.65 -5.88 3.79
N ALA A 21 12.40 -4.78 3.80
CA ALA A 21 13.78 -4.74 4.30
C ALA A 21 14.09 -3.36 4.87
N TYR A 22 14.15 -3.25 6.21
CA TYR A 22 14.34 -1.99 6.92
C TYR A 22 15.48 -1.12 6.31
N PRO A 23 15.26 0.19 6.08
CA PRO A 23 14.03 0.97 6.26
C PRO A 23 13.18 1.05 4.98
N LYS A 24 13.35 0.14 4.03
CA LYS A 24 12.73 0.19 2.70
C LYS A 24 11.69 -0.91 2.50
N VAL A 25 10.63 -0.56 1.78
CA VAL A 25 9.61 -1.50 1.33
C VAL A 25 9.47 -1.35 -0.18
N ILE A 26 9.47 -2.46 -0.90
CA ILE A 26 9.32 -2.49 -2.36
C ILE A 26 8.00 -3.18 -2.68
N ALA A 27 7.21 -2.53 -3.51
CA ALA A 27 6.02 -3.12 -4.10
C ALA A 27 6.13 -3.12 -5.63
N GLN A 28 5.34 -3.98 -6.26
CA GLN A 28 5.20 -4.07 -7.70
C GLN A 28 3.77 -3.71 -8.06
N ASP A 29 3.57 -2.78 -8.99
CA ASP A 29 2.24 -2.41 -9.45
C ASP A 29 1.67 -3.42 -10.48
N GLU A 30 0.47 -3.15 -10.97
CA GLU A 30 -0.22 -3.99 -11.96
C GLU A 30 0.50 -4.05 -13.32
N LEU A 31 1.34 -3.05 -13.63
CA LEU A 31 2.14 -2.99 -14.86
C LEU A 31 3.50 -3.69 -14.69
N GLY A 32 3.81 -4.15 -13.48
CA GLY A 32 5.08 -4.79 -13.16
C GLY A 32 6.18 -3.82 -12.75
N GLU A 33 5.88 -2.52 -12.63
CA GLU A 33 6.83 -1.48 -12.22
C GLU A 33 7.11 -1.59 -10.71
N LEU A 34 8.39 -1.47 -10.34
CA LEU A 34 8.80 -1.50 -8.94
C LEU A 34 8.72 -0.11 -8.33
N ILE A 35 7.90 0.02 -7.30
CA ILE A 35 7.72 1.24 -6.51
C ILE A 35 8.34 1.07 -5.12
N THR A 36 9.02 2.11 -4.64
CA THR A 36 9.53 2.15 -3.27
C THR A 36 8.49 2.84 -2.40
N ILE A 37 8.00 2.12 -1.38
CA ILE A 37 7.09 2.66 -0.37
C ILE A 37 7.91 3.41 0.68
N ASN A 38 7.56 4.67 0.90
CA ASN A 38 8.23 5.54 1.86
C ASN A 38 7.66 5.31 3.26
N THR A 39 8.53 5.13 4.26
CA THR A 39 8.15 4.98 5.67
C THR A 39 8.59 6.20 6.47
N SER A 40 7.66 6.79 7.23
CA SER A 40 7.97 7.86 8.18
C SER A 40 8.78 7.34 9.39
N GLU A 41 9.45 8.23 10.13
CA GLU A 41 10.21 7.87 11.35
C GLU A 41 9.33 7.09 12.35
N LYS A 42 8.10 7.56 12.58
CA LYS A 42 7.12 6.87 13.45
C LYS A 42 6.83 5.43 13.02
N GLN A 43 6.75 5.17 11.71
CA GLN A 43 6.52 3.83 11.18
C GLN A 43 7.78 2.97 11.24
N GLN A 44 8.96 3.58 11.11
CA GLN A 44 10.23 2.87 11.25
C GLN A 44 10.42 2.35 12.67
N ASP A 45 9.97 3.11 13.67
CA ASP A 45 10.01 2.74 15.08
C ASP A 45 8.84 1.83 15.53
N ASP A 46 7.88 1.54 14.65
CA ASP A 46 6.71 0.72 14.96
C ASP A 46 6.92 -0.76 14.58
N PRO A 47 7.14 -1.66 15.55
CA PRO A 47 7.34 -3.09 15.26
C PRO A 47 6.09 -3.77 14.69
N LEU A 48 4.88 -3.34 15.06
CA LEU A 48 3.63 -3.93 14.56
C LEU A 48 3.41 -3.57 13.09
N PHE A 49 3.81 -2.37 12.69
CA PHE A 49 3.83 -1.97 11.29
C PHE A 49 4.70 -2.93 10.45
N TRP A 50 5.93 -3.20 10.89
CA TRP A 50 6.83 -4.12 10.17
C TRP A 50 6.35 -5.57 10.16
N GLU A 51 5.74 -6.04 11.25
CA GLU A 51 5.13 -7.37 11.29
C GLU A 51 3.96 -7.48 10.30
N SER A 52 3.10 -6.44 10.25
CA SER A 52 2.01 -6.37 9.30
C SER A 52 2.50 -6.42 7.85
N LEU A 53 3.56 -5.67 7.52
CA LEU A 53 4.19 -5.72 6.19
C LEU A 53 4.72 -7.11 5.83
N LYS A 54 5.37 -7.79 6.78
CA LYS A 54 5.84 -9.16 6.58
C LYS A 54 4.66 -10.10 6.33
N ASN A 55 3.60 -10.00 7.11
CA ASN A 55 2.39 -10.82 6.93
C ASN A 55 1.74 -10.59 5.56
N ILE A 56 1.65 -9.33 5.10
CA ILE A 56 1.16 -8.98 3.76
C ILE A 56 2.05 -9.60 2.67
N LEU A 57 3.38 -9.50 2.81
CA LEU A 57 4.35 -10.10 1.89
C LEU A 57 4.19 -11.64 1.84
N HIS A 58 4.10 -12.29 2.99
CA HIS A 58 3.91 -13.75 3.10
C HIS A 58 2.60 -14.20 2.47
N ALA A 59 1.52 -13.44 2.67
CA ALA A 59 0.21 -13.69 2.10
C ALA A 59 0.11 -13.29 0.62
N GLN A 60 1.14 -12.65 0.06
CA GLN A 60 1.19 -12.17 -1.32
C GLN A 60 0.04 -11.24 -1.71
N LEU A 61 -0.44 -10.46 -0.75
CA LEU A 61 -1.61 -9.60 -0.93
C LEU A 61 -1.27 -8.34 -1.74
N TRP A 62 -2.27 -7.89 -2.49
CA TRP A 62 -2.28 -6.59 -3.15
C TRP A 62 -2.80 -5.55 -2.15
N VAL A 63 -2.13 -4.40 -2.08
CA VAL A 63 -2.46 -3.30 -1.18
C VAL A 63 -2.63 -1.99 -1.94
N PRO A 64 -3.55 -1.12 -1.51
CA PRO A 64 -3.68 0.21 -2.09
C PRO A 64 -2.51 1.11 -1.64
N VAL A 65 -1.81 1.69 -2.62
CA VAL A 65 -0.68 2.61 -2.40
C VAL A 65 -1.01 3.97 -3.02
N GLY A 66 -0.78 5.05 -2.27
CA GLY A 66 -0.91 6.40 -2.80
C GLY A 66 0.13 6.68 -3.89
N ARG A 67 -0.29 7.08 -5.09
CA ARG A 67 0.56 7.34 -6.26
C ARG A 67 1.59 8.45 -6.04
N HIS A 68 1.27 9.48 -5.25
CA HIS A 68 2.15 10.64 -5.05
C HIS A 68 3.16 10.48 -3.91
N PHE A 69 2.77 9.83 -2.82
CA PHE A 69 3.61 9.74 -1.61
C PHE A 69 4.20 8.34 -1.43
N HIS A 70 3.77 7.36 -2.24
CA HIS A 70 4.05 5.93 -2.09
C HIS A 70 3.84 5.48 -0.64
N GLN A 71 2.77 5.96 -0.03
CA GLN A 71 2.39 5.61 1.33
C GLN A 71 1.35 4.52 1.29
N LEU A 72 1.47 3.56 2.21
CA LEU A 72 0.37 2.67 2.53
C LEU A 72 -0.72 3.50 3.18
N LEU A 73 -1.92 3.42 2.63
CA LEU A 73 -3.04 4.15 3.18
C LEU A 73 -3.49 3.45 4.46
N ALA A 74 -3.56 4.22 5.54
CA ALA A 74 -4.10 3.76 6.83
C ALA A 74 -5.63 3.51 6.77
N LEU A 75 -6.25 3.76 5.62
CA LEU A 75 -7.61 3.34 5.35
C LEU A 75 -7.60 1.81 5.26
N ASP A 76 -7.94 1.18 6.40
CA ASP A 76 -8.70 -0.07 6.46
C ASP A 76 -9.56 -0.15 5.21
N TRP A 77 -9.60 -1.33 4.57
CA TRP A 77 -10.18 -1.70 3.26
C TRP A 77 -11.64 -1.26 2.97
N ILE A 78 -12.01 -0.06 3.38
CA ILE A 78 -13.29 0.58 3.42
C ILE A 78 -13.08 1.81 2.57
N ALA A 79 -13.64 1.77 1.35
CA ALA A 79 -13.73 2.97 0.53
C ALA A 79 -14.37 4.09 1.37
N PRO A 80 -13.92 5.34 1.23
CA PRO A 80 -14.59 6.44 1.89
C PRO A 80 -16.07 6.38 1.51
N VAL A 81 -16.94 6.24 2.51
CA VAL A 81 -18.38 6.37 2.32
C VAL A 81 -18.59 7.79 1.83
N ALA A 82 -19.02 7.94 0.58
CA ALA A 82 -19.47 9.22 0.07
C ALA A 82 -20.70 9.63 0.89
N GLU A 83 -20.61 10.77 1.58
CA GLU A 83 -21.73 11.44 2.25
C GLU A 83 -22.51 12.32 1.25
#